data_AF-A0A8C5B1R3-F1
#
_entry.id   AF-A0A8C5B1R3-F1
#
_cell.length_a   1.000
_cell.length_b   1.000
_cell.length_c   1.000
_cell.angle_alpha   90.00
_cell.angle_beta   90.00
_cell.angle_gamma   90.00
#
_symmetry.space_group_name_H-M   'P 1'
#
loop_
_entity.id
_entity.type
_entity.pdbx_description
1 polymer ?
#
loop_
_entity_poly.entity_id
_entity_poly.type
_entity_poly.pdbx_seq_one_letter_code
_entity_poly.pdbx_strand_id
1 'polypeptide(L)'
;MADPAKDTQIVTVKKNIARGPRRVINQIPEDILQDPEINEAIRVLPANYNFEIHKTIWRVRQANSKRVALQLPEGLQMFACVIADIIERFTEADTIVMGDVTYGACCVDDFTARALGADFMVHYGHSCLIPIDSTAGIKMLYVFVDIQMDNAHFLDTVKFNFPAGHYLALVSTIQFVAALQAVSAALRPEYEVLVPQCRPLSPGEILGCTSPRLDRNVNAVIYLGDGRFHLESIMIANPDLPAYRYDPYSKVFSREYYDHDAMKAIRLKSIEQARSAQRWGLILGTLGRQGSPKVLETLEAKLESLGRSFSRVLLSEIFPSKLDLMPDVDAWVQIACPRLSIDWGSAFTKPLLSPYEAAVALQQVGWQETYPMDFYSNQSLGPWTPNHPDHQPARPARRQAQKPASKQACTAEPAVPSMHCSQNQCSQDQCSQSQCGQNQCSQTQCTPCGCHKE
;
A
#
# COMPACT_ATOMS: atom_id res chain seq x y z
N MET A 1 35.51 57.36 -20.68
CA MET A 1 36.56 56.62 -19.95
C MET A 1 36.05 55.21 -19.73
N ALA A 2 36.85 54.24 -20.21
CA ALA A 2 36.91 52.80 -19.93
C ALA A 2 35.62 52.00 -19.61
N ASP A 3 35.28 51.13 -20.56
CA ASP A 3 34.50 49.91 -20.44
C ASP A 3 35.30 48.83 -19.67
N PRO A 4 34.72 48.15 -18.65
CA PRO A 4 35.28 46.92 -18.12
C PRO A 4 34.30 45.75 -18.29
N ALA A 5 33.88 45.46 -19.52
CA ALA A 5 33.47 44.12 -19.91
C ALA A 5 34.72 43.22 -20.05
N LYS A 6 35.10 42.55 -18.95
CA LYS A 6 35.78 41.23 -18.89
C LYS A 6 36.37 41.01 -17.50
N ASP A 7 35.73 40.16 -16.70
CA ASP A 7 36.41 39.05 -16.02
C ASP A 7 35.38 38.17 -15.31
N THR A 8 34.80 37.25 -16.07
CA THR A 8 34.15 36.08 -15.49
C THR A 8 34.40 34.90 -16.40
N GLN A 9 35.36 34.04 -16.04
CA GLN A 9 35.55 32.75 -16.70
C GLN A 9 34.47 31.78 -16.22
N ILE A 10 33.56 31.42 -17.12
CA ILE A 10 32.63 30.31 -16.91
C ILE A 10 33.40 29.01 -17.16
N VAL A 11 33.83 28.36 -16.08
CA VAL A 11 34.43 27.02 -16.16
C VAL A 11 33.30 26.01 -16.39
N THR A 12 33.15 25.55 -17.62
CA THR A 12 32.15 24.52 -17.96
C THR A 12 32.68 23.16 -17.52
N VAL A 13 32.20 22.64 -16.38
CA VAL A 13 32.50 21.27 -15.97
C VAL A 13 31.79 20.32 -16.93
N LYS A 14 32.52 19.74 -17.89
CA LYS A 14 32.05 18.56 -18.63
C LYS A 14 31.92 17.40 -17.64
N LYS A 15 30.72 17.21 -17.09
CA LYS A 15 30.37 15.95 -16.44
C LYS A 15 30.42 14.88 -17.53
N ASN A 16 31.45 14.03 -17.50
CA ASN A 16 31.42 12.75 -18.18
C ASN A 16 30.33 11.90 -17.52
N ILE A 17 29.09 12.09 -17.97
CA ILE A 17 28.03 11.13 -17.71
C ILE A 17 28.31 9.98 -18.67
N ALA A 18 29.13 9.03 -18.23
CA ALA A 18 29.07 7.68 -18.77
C ALA A 18 27.64 7.18 -18.49
N ARG A 19 26.71 7.47 -19.42
CA ARG A 19 25.42 6.80 -19.49
C ARG A 19 25.73 5.38 -19.94
N GLY A 20 26.08 4.52 -18.97
CA GLY A 20 25.81 3.10 -19.14
C GLY A 20 24.35 2.94 -19.56
N PRO A 21 24.02 1.93 -20.39
CA PRO A 21 22.66 1.78 -20.89
C PRO A 21 21.71 1.70 -19.69
N ARG A 22 20.87 2.73 -19.54
CA ARG A 22 19.69 2.65 -18.67
C ARG A 22 18.86 1.51 -19.28
N ARG A 23 18.92 0.32 -18.68
CA ARG A 23 17.91 -0.70 -18.94
C ARG A 23 16.57 -0.10 -18.53
N VAL A 24 15.81 0.37 -19.50
CA VAL A 24 14.41 0.79 -19.33
C VAL A 24 13.62 -0.50 -19.12
N ILE A 25 13.29 -0.82 -17.87
CA ILE A 25 12.62 -2.08 -17.49
C ILE A 25 11.09 -2.03 -17.68
N ASN A 26 10.52 -0.87 -18.03
CA ASN A 26 9.06 -0.66 -18.05
C ASN A 26 8.60 0.02 -19.35
N GLN A 27 8.66 -0.67 -20.48
CA GLN A 27 7.90 -0.25 -21.66
C GLN A 27 7.03 -1.42 -22.10
N ILE A 28 5.72 -1.15 -22.18
CA ILE A 28 4.77 -2.05 -22.82
C ILE A 28 5.22 -2.18 -24.28
N PRO A 29 5.37 -3.40 -24.81
CA PRO A 29 5.77 -3.62 -26.19
C PRO A 29 4.84 -2.91 -27.19
N GLU A 30 5.40 -2.37 -28.27
CA GLU A 30 4.65 -1.60 -29.27
C GLU A 30 3.62 -2.46 -30.01
N ASP A 31 3.90 -3.75 -30.16
CA ASP A 31 2.98 -4.73 -30.72
C ASP A 31 1.72 -4.90 -29.88
N ILE A 32 1.77 -4.68 -28.56
CA ILE A 32 0.58 -4.67 -27.70
C ILE A 32 -0.12 -3.32 -27.78
N LEU A 33 0.64 -2.21 -27.75
CA LEU A 33 0.07 -0.86 -27.77
C LEU A 33 -0.66 -0.53 -29.08
N GLN A 34 -0.10 -0.96 -30.21
CA GLN A 34 -0.63 -0.67 -31.54
C GLN A 34 -1.53 -1.80 -32.09
N ASP A 35 -1.79 -2.85 -31.31
CA ASP A 35 -2.67 -3.95 -31.74
C ASP A 35 -4.10 -3.43 -31.99
N PRO A 36 -4.63 -3.51 -33.22
CA PRO A 36 -5.95 -2.98 -33.54
C PRO A 36 -7.08 -3.75 -32.86
N GLU A 37 -6.91 -5.06 -32.61
CA GLU A 37 -7.93 -5.88 -31.96
C GLU A 37 -7.99 -5.60 -30.45
N ILE A 38 -6.83 -5.46 -29.79
CA ILE A 38 -6.78 -5.08 -28.36
C ILE A 38 -7.41 -3.70 -28.18
N ASN A 39 -7.04 -2.74 -29.04
CA ASN A 39 -7.56 -1.38 -28.96
C ASN A 39 -9.07 -1.33 -29.22
N GLU A 40 -9.60 -2.13 -30.14
CA GLU A 40 -11.05 -2.22 -30.36
C GLU A 40 -11.77 -2.83 -29.16
N ALA A 41 -11.24 -3.89 -28.57
CA ALA A 41 -11.85 -4.51 -27.39
C ALA A 41 -11.88 -3.57 -26.18
N ILE A 42 -10.84 -2.74 -26.00
CA ILE A 42 -10.77 -1.74 -24.92
C ILE A 42 -11.83 -0.65 -25.07
N ARG A 43 -12.27 -0.30 -26.29
CA ARG A 43 -13.25 0.79 -26.52
C ARG A 43 -14.60 0.58 -25.86
N VAL A 44 -14.91 -0.65 -25.45
CA VAL A 44 -16.14 -0.97 -24.68
C VAL A 44 -16.06 -0.43 -23.25
N LEU A 45 -14.85 -0.26 -22.71
CA LEU A 45 -14.63 0.33 -21.39
C LEU A 45 -14.74 1.87 -21.47
N PRO A 46 -15.18 2.53 -20.37
CA PRO A 46 -15.34 3.98 -20.38
C PRO A 46 -13.99 4.68 -20.56
N ALA A 47 -13.91 5.51 -21.60
CA ALA A 47 -12.65 6.15 -22.03
C ALA A 47 -12.03 7.10 -20.98
N ASN A 48 -12.84 7.60 -20.04
CA ASN A 48 -12.36 8.44 -18.95
C ASN A 48 -11.79 7.64 -17.77
N TYR A 49 -11.83 6.30 -17.79
CA TYR A 49 -11.24 5.43 -16.77
C TYR A 49 -10.05 4.69 -17.35
N ASN A 50 -8.88 4.80 -16.71
CA ASN A 50 -7.69 4.08 -17.15
C ASN A 50 -7.54 2.73 -16.42
N PHE A 51 -8.07 1.67 -17.03
CA PHE A 51 -7.93 0.28 -16.54
C PHE A 51 -6.55 -0.36 -16.83
N GLU A 52 -5.61 0.36 -17.44
CA GLU A 52 -4.26 -0.11 -17.80
C GLU A 52 -4.24 -1.48 -18.52
N ILE A 53 -5.23 -1.75 -19.37
CA ILE A 53 -5.43 -3.07 -20.00
C ILE A 53 -4.20 -3.56 -20.78
N HIS A 54 -3.55 -2.70 -21.57
CA HIS A 54 -2.32 -3.07 -22.29
C HIS A 54 -1.22 -3.55 -21.34
N LYS A 55 -1.06 -2.87 -20.20
CA LYS A 55 -0.09 -3.25 -19.16
C LYS A 55 -0.49 -4.57 -18.52
N THR A 56 -1.77 -4.78 -18.25
CA THR A 56 -2.27 -6.05 -17.70
C THR A 56 -1.94 -7.22 -18.63
N ILE A 57 -2.28 -7.12 -19.92
CA ILE A 57 -1.96 -8.14 -20.93
C ILE A 57 -0.44 -8.40 -20.97
N TRP A 58 0.36 -7.34 -21.05
CA TRP A 58 1.82 -7.47 -21.09
C TRP A 58 2.37 -8.17 -19.84
N ARG A 59 1.89 -7.81 -18.64
CA ARG A 59 2.38 -8.38 -17.38
C ARG A 59 1.95 -9.82 -17.19
N VAL A 60 0.74 -10.19 -17.62
CA VAL A 60 0.27 -11.58 -17.62
C VAL A 60 1.11 -12.44 -18.57
N ARG A 61 1.36 -11.96 -19.81
CA ARG A 61 2.24 -12.63 -20.79
C ARG A 61 3.67 -12.75 -20.27
N GLN A 62 4.25 -11.66 -19.75
CA GLN A 62 5.61 -11.68 -19.17
C GLN A 62 5.71 -12.66 -18.00
N ALA A 63 4.64 -12.80 -17.23
CA ALA A 63 4.58 -13.72 -16.12
C ALA A 63 4.39 -15.19 -16.55
N ASN A 64 4.04 -15.48 -17.80
CA ASN A 64 3.56 -16.80 -18.25
C ASN A 64 2.45 -17.34 -17.32
N SER A 65 1.61 -16.44 -16.84
CA SER A 65 0.54 -16.79 -15.91
C SER A 65 -0.54 -17.61 -16.59
N LYS A 66 -1.08 -18.58 -15.86
CA LYS A 66 -2.10 -19.51 -16.37
C LYS A 66 -3.50 -19.22 -15.85
N ARG A 67 -3.60 -18.52 -14.72
CA ARG A 67 -4.88 -18.14 -14.12
C ARG A 67 -4.78 -16.79 -13.43
N VAL A 68 -5.63 -15.86 -13.84
CA VAL A 68 -5.65 -14.48 -13.36
C VAL A 68 -6.89 -14.23 -12.49
N ALA A 69 -6.69 -13.90 -11.22
CA ALA A 69 -7.75 -13.41 -10.35
C ALA A 69 -7.97 -11.90 -10.58
N LEU A 70 -9.22 -11.49 -10.76
CA LEU A 70 -9.63 -10.10 -10.93
C LEU A 70 -10.43 -9.67 -9.71
N GLN A 71 -9.91 -8.71 -8.94
CA GLN A 71 -10.61 -8.12 -7.80
C GLN A 71 -10.89 -6.65 -8.08
N LEU A 72 -12.17 -6.28 -8.02
CA LEU A 72 -12.64 -4.93 -8.28
C LEU A 72 -13.53 -4.47 -7.11
N PRO A 73 -13.53 -3.17 -6.77
CA PRO A 73 -14.55 -2.59 -5.90
C PRO A 73 -15.92 -2.60 -6.57
N GLU A 74 -16.98 -2.45 -5.79
CA GLU A 74 -18.38 -2.57 -6.22
C GLU A 74 -18.70 -1.66 -7.40
N GLY A 75 -18.19 -0.43 -7.38
CA GLY A 75 -18.39 0.56 -8.45
C GLY A 75 -17.71 0.21 -9.78
N LEU A 76 -16.78 -0.75 -9.80
CA LEU A 76 -16.08 -1.21 -10.99
C LEU A 76 -16.42 -2.65 -11.37
N GLN A 77 -17.15 -3.39 -10.52
CA GLN A 77 -17.50 -4.80 -10.75
C GLN A 77 -18.27 -5.02 -12.06
N MET A 78 -19.04 -4.03 -12.51
CA MET A 78 -19.75 -4.05 -13.80
C MET A 78 -18.83 -4.22 -15.02
N PHE A 79 -17.53 -3.92 -14.90
CA PHE A 79 -16.53 -4.10 -15.96
C PHE A 79 -15.79 -5.45 -15.87
N ALA A 80 -16.00 -6.24 -14.81
CA ALA A 80 -15.20 -7.42 -14.53
C ALA A 80 -15.24 -8.46 -15.65
N CYS A 81 -16.43 -8.79 -16.17
CA CYS A 81 -16.57 -9.76 -17.26
C CYS A 81 -15.93 -9.28 -18.56
N VAL A 82 -16.07 -8.00 -18.91
CA VAL A 82 -15.43 -7.43 -20.11
C VAL A 82 -13.91 -7.48 -19.99
N ILE A 83 -13.36 -7.14 -18.83
CA ILE A 83 -11.92 -7.22 -18.57
C ILE A 83 -11.44 -8.68 -18.61
N ALA A 84 -12.20 -9.61 -18.04
CA ALA A 84 -11.94 -11.04 -18.12
C ALA A 84 -11.85 -11.51 -19.58
N ASP A 85 -12.88 -11.24 -20.39
CA ASP A 85 -12.93 -11.62 -21.81
C ASP A 85 -11.73 -11.09 -22.59
N ILE A 86 -11.31 -9.84 -22.33
CA ILE A 86 -10.13 -9.24 -22.95
C ILE A 86 -8.85 -10.01 -22.55
N ILE A 87 -8.67 -10.30 -21.26
CA ILE A 87 -7.48 -11.01 -20.78
C ILE A 87 -7.43 -12.43 -21.37
N GLU A 88 -8.54 -13.16 -21.36
CA GLU A 88 -8.62 -14.52 -21.92
C GLU A 88 -8.40 -14.54 -23.44
N ARG A 89 -8.92 -13.53 -24.16
CA ARG A 89 -8.73 -13.43 -25.62
C ARG A 89 -7.29 -13.15 -26.00
N PHE A 90 -6.59 -12.29 -25.26
CA PHE A 90 -5.27 -11.79 -25.63
C PHE A 90 -4.13 -12.38 -24.79
N THR A 91 -4.40 -13.39 -23.96
CA THR A 91 -3.37 -14.14 -23.22
C THR A 91 -3.68 -15.65 -23.27
N GLU A 92 -2.81 -16.48 -22.68
CA GLU A 92 -3.07 -17.92 -22.52
C GLU A 92 -3.72 -18.26 -21.15
N ALA A 93 -4.06 -17.24 -20.36
CA ALA A 93 -4.60 -17.44 -19.02
C ALA A 93 -6.12 -17.51 -19.05
N ASP A 94 -6.70 -18.35 -18.19
CA ASP A 94 -8.10 -18.20 -17.79
C ASP A 94 -8.22 -17.14 -16.68
N THR A 95 -9.45 -16.70 -16.42
CA THR A 95 -9.72 -15.68 -15.40
C THR A 95 -10.71 -16.15 -14.35
N ILE A 96 -10.58 -15.58 -13.15
CA ILE A 96 -11.55 -15.71 -12.06
C ILE A 96 -11.91 -14.32 -11.59
N VAL A 97 -13.19 -13.98 -11.66
CA VAL A 97 -13.71 -12.75 -11.04
C VAL A 97 -13.96 -13.02 -9.56
N MET A 98 -13.28 -12.25 -8.70
CA MET A 98 -13.48 -12.28 -7.26
C MET A 98 -14.81 -11.56 -6.95
N GLY A 99 -15.79 -12.31 -6.45
CA GLY A 99 -17.16 -11.81 -6.26
C GLY A 99 -17.44 -11.21 -4.87
N ASP A 100 -16.51 -11.35 -3.93
CA ASP A 100 -16.65 -10.78 -2.58
C ASP A 100 -16.40 -9.28 -2.56
N VAL A 101 -16.97 -8.63 -1.56
CA VAL A 101 -16.89 -7.18 -1.33
C VAL A 101 -15.44 -6.70 -1.21
N THR A 102 -15.11 -5.58 -1.85
CA THR A 102 -13.76 -5.01 -1.83
C THR A 102 -13.81 -3.51 -1.49
N TYR A 103 -13.84 -3.21 -0.19
CA TYR A 103 -13.94 -1.84 0.33
C TYR A 103 -12.71 -0.95 0.10
N GLY A 104 -11.52 -1.53 -0.17
CA GLY A 104 -10.29 -0.75 -0.21
C GLY A 104 -9.02 -1.56 -0.44
N ALA A 105 -7.88 -0.87 -0.50
CA ALA A 105 -6.54 -1.46 -0.65
C ALA A 105 -6.17 -2.47 0.45
N CYS A 106 -6.82 -2.41 1.62
CA CYS A 106 -6.63 -3.36 2.71
C CYS A 106 -7.36 -4.70 2.46
N CYS A 107 -8.23 -4.80 1.46
CA CYS A 107 -9.08 -5.96 1.19
C CYS A 107 -8.50 -6.89 0.11
N VAL A 108 -7.19 -6.79 -0.18
CA VAL A 108 -6.52 -7.65 -1.16
C VAL A 108 -6.68 -9.11 -0.75
N ASP A 109 -7.42 -9.88 -1.54
CA ASP A 109 -7.72 -11.29 -1.26
C ASP A 109 -6.79 -12.25 -2.02
N ASP A 110 -5.50 -12.16 -1.71
CA ASP A 110 -4.49 -13.03 -2.27
C ASP A 110 -4.52 -14.46 -1.68
N PHE A 111 -5.25 -14.68 -0.57
CA PHE A 111 -5.43 -16.00 0.02
C PHE A 111 -6.40 -16.84 -0.80
N THR A 112 -7.60 -16.32 -1.08
CA THR A 112 -8.61 -17.05 -1.87
C THR A 112 -8.15 -17.21 -3.31
N ALA A 113 -7.54 -16.17 -3.91
CA ALA A 113 -7.00 -16.25 -5.26
C ALA A 113 -6.02 -17.44 -5.42
N ARG A 114 -5.07 -17.59 -4.48
CA ARG A 114 -4.14 -18.73 -4.47
C ARG A 114 -4.84 -20.06 -4.23
N ALA A 115 -5.82 -20.12 -3.34
CA ALA A 115 -6.58 -21.34 -3.06
C ALA A 115 -7.34 -21.84 -4.31
N LEU A 116 -7.74 -20.93 -5.21
CA LEU A 116 -8.35 -21.23 -6.51
C LEU A 116 -7.34 -21.50 -7.64
N GLY A 117 -6.04 -21.54 -7.31
CA GLY A 117 -4.96 -21.81 -8.26
C GLY A 117 -4.57 -20.62 -9.13
N ALA A 118 -4.98 -19.40 -8.80
CA ALA A 118 -4.49 -18.21 -9.49
C ALA A 118 -3.01 -17.96 -9.17
N ASP A 119 -2.22 -17.71 -10.21
CA ASP A 119 -0.80 -17.37 -10.11
C ASP A 119 -0.53 -15.87 -10.38
N PHE A 120 -1.57 -15.15 -10.78
CA PHE A 120 -1.59 -13.71 -10.96
C PHE A 120 -2.88 -13.11 -10.39
N MET A 121 -2.79 -11.92 -9.82
CA MET A 121 -3.93 -11.16 -9.35
C MET A 121 -3.84 -9.72 -9.83
N VAL A 122 -4.95 -9.20 -10.35
CA VAL A 122 -5.11 -7.79 -10.68
C VAL A 122 -6.11 -7.18 -9.70
N HIS A 123 -5.63 -6.23 -8.88
CA HIS A 123 -6.45 -5.50 -7.91
C HIS A 123 -6.71 -4.10 -8.43
N TYR A 124 -7.98 -3.78 -8.69
CA TYR A 124 -8.40 -2.51 -9.28
C TYR A 124 -8.84 -1.50 -8.23
N GLY A 125 -8.67 -0.21 -8.57
CA GLY A 125 -9.32 0.92 -7.91
C GLY A 125 -8.64 1.40 -6.62
N HIS A 126 -7.59 0.76 -6.14
CA HIS A 126 -6.96 1.14 -4.87
C HIS A 126 -5.43 1.20 -4.94
N SER A 127 -4.83 2.04 -4.09
CA SER A 127 -3.37 2.14 -3.97
C SER A 127 -2.74 0.88 -3.36
N CYS A 128 -1.43 0.74 -3.54
CA CYS A 128 -0.66 -0.42 -3.04
C CYS A 128 -0.42 -0.34 -1.52
N LEU A 129 -1.48 -0.36 -0.70
CA LEU A 129 -1.34 -0.31 0.76
C LEU A 129 -0.63 -1.56 1.30
N ILE A 130 -0.94 -2.73 0.73
CA ILE A 130 -0.27 -3.98 1.03
C ILE A 130 0.94 -4.14 0.09
N PRO A 131 2.17 -4.26 0.63
CA PRO A 131 3.36 -4.49 -0.19
C PRO A 131 3.23 -5.78 -1.01
N ILE A 132 3.58 -5.72 -2.30
CA ILE A 132 3.53 -6.88 -3.20
C ILE A 132 4.40 -8.04 -2.68
N ASP A 133 5.51 -7.74 -2.01
CA ASP A 133 6.38 -8.76 -1.42
C ASP A 133 5.71 -9.53 -0.26
N SER A 134 4.57 -9.03 0.25
CA SER A 134 3.77 -9.70 1.29
C SER A 134 2.76 -10.71 0.72
N THR A 135 2.53 -10.74 -0.60
CA THR A 135 1.61 -11.66 -1.28
C THR A 135 2.36 -12.87 -1.84
N ALA A 136 3.10 -13.57 -0.96
CA ALA A 136 3.95 -14.68 -1.35
C ALA A 136 3.16 -15.77 -2.10
N GLY A 137 3.66 -16.23 -3.25
CA GLY A 137 3.04 -17.29 -4.03
C GLY A 137 1.99 -16.84 -5.06
N ILE A 138 1.76 -15.53 -5.21
CA ILE A 138 0.95 -14.98 -6.32
C ILE A 138 1.54 -13.65 -6.79
N LYS A 139 1.59 -13.44 -8.11
CA LYS A 139 2.03 -12.16 -8.68
C LYS A 139 0.90 -11.15 -8.57
N MET A 140 1.22 -9.93 -8.13
CA MET A 140 0.22 -8.88 -7.93
C MET A 140 0.44 -7.70 -8.89
N LEU A 141 -0.63 -7.23 -9.52
CA LEU A 141 -0.69 -5.97 -10.24
C LEU A 141 -1.79 -5.10 -9.64
N TYR A 142 -1.41 -3.96 -9.08
CA TYR A 142 -2.37 -2.92 -8.73
C TYR A 142 -2.62 -2.02 -9.94
N VAL A 143 -3.90 -1.79 -10.23
CA VAL A 143 -4.37 -0.82 -11.22
C VAL A 143 -5.21 0.22 -10.49
N PHE A 144 -4.72 1.45 -10.39
CA PHE A 144 -5.37 2.47 -9.56
C PHE A 144 -6.67 3.00 -10.16
N VAL A 145 -6.84 2.85 -11.47
CA VAL A 145 -7.96 3.39 -12.24
C VAL A 145 -8.02 4.91 -12.11
N ASP A 146 -7.07 5.58 -12.77
CA ASP A 146 -7.08 7.04 -12.89
C ASP A 146 -8.31 7.47 -13.70
N ILE A 147 -9.08 8.42 -13.15
CA ILE A 147 -10.32 8.89 -13.74
C ILE A 147 -10.13 10.34 -14.21
N GLN A 148 -10.30 10.55 -15.52
CA GLN A 148 -10.26 11.86 -16.13
C GLN A 148 -11.48 12.69 -15.71
N MET A 149 -11.23 13.96 -15.39
CA MET A 149 -12.26 14.93 -15.01
C MET A 149 -12.02 16.29 -15.65
N ASP A 150 -12.99 17.19 -15.47
CA ASP A 150 -12.89 18.59 -15.89
C ASP A 150 -12.03 19.39 -14.90
N ASN A 151 -10.71 19.38 -15.12
CA ASN A 151 -9.74 20.11 -14.29
C ASN A 151 -9.95 21.63 -14.32
N ALA A 152 -10.42 22.18 -15.45
CA ALA A 152 -10.65 23.61 -15.61
C ALA A 152 -11.80 24.06 -14.71
N HIS A 153 -12.91 23.33 -14.72
CA HIS A 153 -14.04 23.62 -13.84
C HIS A 153 -13.64 23.55 -12.36
N PHE A 154 -12.87 22.53 -11.95
CA PHE A 154 -12.41 22.44 -10.56
C PHE A 154 -11.50 23.62 -10.19
N LEU A 155 -10.54 23.98 -11.05
CA LEU A 155 -9.67 25.13 -10.86
C LEU A 155 -10.46 26.44 -10.70
N ASP A 156 -11.39 26.72 -11.62
CA ASP A 156 -12.23 27.92 -11.59
C ASP A 156 -13.14 27.95 -10.36
N THR A 157 -13.65 26.79 -9.95
CA THR A 157 -14.46 26.65 -8.72
C THR A 157 -13.65 27.04 -7.48
N VAL A 158 -12.40 26.57 -7.37
CA VAL A 158 -11.52 26.98 -6.25
C VAL A 158 -11.27 28.48 -6.30
N LYS A 159 -10.95 29.03 -7.49
CA LYS A 159 -10.67 30.45 -7.65
C LYS A 159 -11.85 31.35 -7.31
N PHE A 160 -13.06 30.92 -7.66
CA PHE A 160 -14.29 31.64 -7.37
C PHE A 160 -14.60 31.71 -5.87
N ASN A 161 -14.30 30.64 -5.12
CA ASN A 161 -14.72 30.51 -3.72
C ASN A 161 -13.65 30.97 -2.71
N PHE A 162 -12.38 31.08 -3.11
CA PHE A 162 -11.29 31.48 -2.20
C PHE A 162 -10.50 32.66 -2.75
N PRO A 163 -10.25 33.71 -1.94
CA PRO A 163 -9.41 34.82 -2.36
C PRO A 163 -7.95 34.37 -2.57
N ALA A 164 -7.26 35.04 -3.50
CA ALA A 164 -5.84 34.83 -3.74
C ALA A 164 -5.01 35.04 -2.44
N GLY A 165 -3.93 34.29 -2.31
CA GLY A 165 -3.05 34.28 -1.14
C GLY A 165 -3.50 33.35 -0.01
N HIS A 166 -4.69 32.75 -0.09
CA HIS A 166 -5.10 31.70 0.86
C HIS A 166 -4.16 30.48 0.79
N TYR A 167 -3.92 29.89 1.95
CA TYR A 167 -3.24 28.62 2.14
C TYR A 167 -4.23 27.46 2.11
N LEU A 168 -4.25 26.71 1.01
CA LEU A 168 -5.23 25.66 0.75
C LEU A 168 -4.57 24.28 0.78
N ALA A 169 -5.14 23.35 1.56
CA ALA A 169 -4.76 21.95 1.53
C ALA A 169 -5.64 21.19 0.52
N LEU A 170 -5.02 20.54 -0.46
CA LEU A 170 -5.72 19.74 -1.47
C LEU A 170 -5.50 18.25 -1.20
N VAL A 171 -6.60 17.50 -1.08
CA VAL A 171 -6.60 16.05 -0.83
C VAL A 171 -7.63 15.34 -1.72
N SER A 172 -7.48 14.04 -1.88
CA SER A 172 -8.25 13.22 -2.81
C SER A 172 -8.13 11.73 -2.46
N THR A 173 -8.90 10.89 -3.15
CA THR A 173 -8.63 9.45 -3.29
C THR A 173 -7.72 9.18 -4.48
N ILE A 174 -7.16 7.96 -4.55
CA ILE A 174 -6.16 7.56 -5.56
C ILE A 174 -6.61 7.79 -7.01
N GLN A 175 -7.90 7.64 -7.31
CA GLN A 175 -8.45 7.72 -8.66
C GLN A 175 -8.35 9.13 -9.27
N PHE A 176 -8.18 10.16 -8.45
CA PHE A 176 -8.16 11.55 -8.88
C PHE A 176 -6.86 12.28 -8.51
N VAL A 177 -5.84 11.58 -8.00
CA VAL A 177 -4.57 12.20 -7.57
C VAL A 177 -3.85 12.89 -8.74
N ALA A 178 -3.90 12.34 -9.96
CA ALA A 178 -3.25 13.00 -11.11
C ALA A 178 -3.87 14.38 -11.40
N ALA A 179 -5.20 14.45 -11.42
CA ALA A 179 -5.95 15.70 -11.57
C ALA A 179 -5.70 16.67 -10.41
N LEU A 180 -5.65 16.17 -9.17
CA LEU A 180 -5.31 16.96 -7.98
C LEU A 180 -3.93 17.62 -8.12
N GLN A 181 -2.92 16.88 -8.60
CA GLN A 181 -1.57 17.40 -8.81
C GLN A 181 -1.52 18.46 -9.92
N ALA A 182 -2.24 18.24 -11.02
CA ALA A 182 -2.34 19.20 -12.11
C ALA A 182 -2.97 20.52 -11.66
N VAL A 183 -4.10 20.46 -10.94
CA VAL A 183 -4.79 21.64 -10.40
C VAL A 183 -3.98 22.32 -9.31
N SER A 184 -3.32 21.55 -8.43
CA SER A 184 -2.38 22.09 -7.44
C SER A 184 -1.29 22.95 -8.09
N ALA A 185 -0.67 22.45 -9.17
CA ALA A 185 0.36 23.19 -9.89
C ALA A 185 -0.17 24.49 -10.52
N ALA A 186 -1.40 24.47 -11.04
CA ALA A 186 -2.06 25.64 -11.63
C ALA A 186 -2.51 26.69 -10.59
N LEU A 187 -2.76 26.30 -9.35
CA LEU A 187 -3.15 27.21 -8.25
C LEU A 187 -1.94 27.92 -7.60
N ARG A 188 -0.76 27.31 -7.59
CA ARG A 188 0.46 27.85 -6.93
C ARG A 188 0.83 29.31 -7.27
N PRO A 189 0.59 29.86 -8.48
CA PRO A 189 0.88 31.26 -8.76
C PRO A 189 0.04 32.26 -7.94
N GLU A 190 -1.16 31.86 -7.51
CA GLU A 190 -2.13 32.74 -6.84
C GLU A 190 -2.42 32.32 -5.39
N TYR A 191 -2.12 31.08 -5.02
CA TYR A 191 -2.42 30.49 -3.71
C TYR A 191 -1.18 29.83 -3.10
N GLU A 192 -1.11 29.79 -1.78
CA GLU A 192 -0.22 28.86 -1.09
C GLU A 192 -0.92 27.49 -1.10
N VAL A 193 -0.29 26.45 -1.66
CA VAL A 193 -0.94 25.15 -1.87
C VAL A 193 -0.17 24.04 -1.18
N LEU A 194 -0.81 23.40 -0.20
CA LEU A 194 -0.33 22.20 0.47
C LEU A 194 -0.97 20.96 -0.18
N VAL A 195 -0.13 20.00 -0.57
CA VAL A 195 -0.58 18.66 -0.95
C VAL A 195 0.05 17.68 0.04
N PRO A 196 -0.63 17.37 1.16
CA PRO A 196 -0.04 16.66 2.29
C PRO A 196 0.19 15.18 1.95
N GLN A 197 1.09 14.51 2.66
CA GLN A 197 1.34 13.07 2.46
C GLN A 197 1.41 12.35 3.81
N CYS A 198 0.54 11.35 3.99
CA CYS A 198 0.65 10.39 5.09
C CYS A 198 1.20 9.06 4.52
N ARG A 199 2.49 8.78 4.73
CA ARG A 199 3.12 7.58 4.16
C ARG A 199 2.49 6.30 4.75
N PRO A 200 2.23 5.26 3.94
CA PRO A 200 2.77 5.02 2.60
C PRO A 200 1.98 5.62 1.42
N LEU A 201 0.90 6.38 1.67
CA LEU A 201 0.04 6.93 0.62
C LEU A 201 0.76 7.96 -0.26
N SER A 202 0.23 8.18 -1.45
CA SER A 202 0.72 9.18 -2.40
C SER A 202 0.46 10.61 -1.89
N PRO A 203 1.23 11.63 -2.32
CA PRO A 203 0.92 13.01 -1.97
C PRO A 203 -0.49 13.42 -2.41
N GLY A 204 -1.28 13.94 -1.48
CA GLY A 204 -2.67 14.32 -1.65
C GLY A 204 -3.65 13.17 -1.46
N GLU A 205 -3.19 11.93 -1.35
CA GLU A 205 -4.05 10.77 -1.14
C GLU A 205 -4.40 10.60 0.35
N ILE A 206 -5.69 10.38 0.63
CA ILE A 206 -6.20 10.03 1.96
C ILE A 206 -7.09 8.78 1.89
N LEU A 207 -7.13 8.03 3.00
CA LEU A 207 -8.00 6.88 3.21
C LEU A 207 -8.95 7.15 4.38
N GLY A 208 -10.10 6.48 4.43
CA GLY A 208 -11.04 6.61 5.55
C GLY A 208 -10.44 6.20 6.90
N CYS A 209 -9.33 5.46 6.91
CA CYS A 209 -8.59 5.03 8.09
C CYS A 209 -7.28 5.79 8.32
N THR A 210 -6.81 6.59 7.35
CA THR A 210 -5.48 7.23 7.38
C THR A 210 -5.54 8.61 6.72
N SER A 211 -5.33 9.66 7.50
CA SER A 211 -5.37 11.05 7.06
C SER A 211 -4.33 11.91 7.80
N PRO A 212 -3.72 12.90 7.13
CA PRO A 212 -2.68 13.72 7.73
C PRO A 212 -3.25 14.71 8.77
N ARG A 213 -2.41 15.07 9.73
CA ARG A 213 -2.57 16.30 10.52
C ARG A 213 -2.00 17.46 9.73
N LEU A 214 -2.78 18.53 9.66
CA LEU A 214 -2.44 19.76 8.95
C LEU A 214 -2.07 20.87 9.95
N ASP A 215 -1.26 21.81 9.47
CA ASP A 215 -0.87 22.98 10.26
C ASP A 215 -2.06 23.92 10.49
N ARG A 216 -2.07 24.60 11.63
CA ARG A 216 -3.18 25.50 12.03
C ARG A 216 -3.35 26.74 11.14
N ASN A 217 -2.35 27.08 10.32
CA ASN A 217 -2.39 28.22 9.41
C ASN A 217 -3.03 27.89 8.05
N VAL A 218 -3.37 26.63 7.77
CA VAL A 218 -4.15 26.25 6.59
C VAL A 218 -5.53 26.88 6.67
N ASN A 219 -5.96 27.61 5.64
CA ASN A 219 -7.24 28.29 5.61
C ASN A 219 -8.42 27.35 5.34
N ALA A 220 -8.23 26.33 4.51
CA ALA A 220 -9.24 25.32 4.20
C ALA A 220 -8.63 24.03 3.67
N VAL A 221 -9.33 22.92 3.89
CA VAL A 221 -9.10 21.66 3.18
C VAL A 221 -10.13 21.50 2.07
N ILE A 222 -9.66 21.17 0.87
CA ILE A 222 -10.49 20.91 -0.30
C ILE A 222 -10.25 19.47 -0.71
N TYR A 223 -11.29 18.65 -0.54
CA TYR A 223 -11.31 17.26 -0.97
C TYR A 223 -11.89 17.16 -2.38
N LEU A 224 -11.14 16.50 -3.25
CA LEU A 224 -11.53 16.15 -4.61
C LEU A 224 -12.03 14.70 -4.64
N GLY A 225 -13.32 14.52 -4.88
CA GLY A 225 -13.92 13.20 -4.96
C GLY A 225 -15.38 13.20 -4.52
N ASP A 226 -16.05 12.09 -4.79
CA ASP A 226 -17.40 11.85 -4.33
C ASP A 226 -17.41 11.24 -2.91
N GLY A 227 -18.63 11.09 -2.38
CA GLY A 227 -18.85 10.56 -1.04
C GLY A 227 -18.30 11.45 0.09
N ARG A 228 -18.54 11.01 1.34
CA ARG A 228 -18.03 11.69 2.54
C ARG A 228 -17.05 10.84 3.33
N PHE A 229 -16.96 9.53 3.08
CA PHE A 229 -16.13 8.60 3.84
C PHE A 229 -14.66 9.07 3.96
N HIS A 230 -13.98 9.34 2.84
CA HIS A 230 -12.59 9.80 2.85
C HIS A 230 -12.44 11.24 3.37
N LEU A 231 -13.40 12.11 3.07
CA LEU A 231 -13.38 13.48 3.58
C LEU A 231 -13.51 13.52 5.12
N GLU A 232 -14.42 12.72 5.67
CA GLU A 232 -14.66 12.68 7.11
C GLU A 232 -13.41 12.27 7.88
N SER A 233 -12.54 11.41 7.33
CA SER A 233 -11.30 11.05 8.03
C SER A 233 -10.34 12.23 8.20
N ILE A 234 -10.20 13.10 7.19
CA ILE A 234 -9.37 14.30 7.35
C ILE A 234 -10.05 15.37 8.20
N MET A 235 -11.39 15.45 8.19
CA MET A 235 -12.15 16.31 9.10
C MET A 235 -11.97 15.86 10.55
N ILE A 236 -12.11 14.56 10.84
CA ILE A 236 -11.87 13.98 12.17
C ILE A 236 -10.46 14.30 12.66
N ALA A 237 -9.47 14.18 11.77
CA ALA A 237 -8.08 14.49 12.07
C ALA A 237 -7.83 16.00 12.28
N ASN A 238 -8.65 16.88 11.71
CA ASN A 238 -8.45 18.34 11.71
C ASN A 238 -9.77 19.09 12.00
N PRO A 239 -10.32 18.98 13.23
CA PRO A 239 -11.68 19.44 13.55
C PRO A 239 -11.88 20.95 13.41
N ASP A 240 -10.81 21.74 13.50
CA ASP A 240 -10.87 23.20 13.45
C ASP A 240 -10.79 23.77 12.02
N LEU A 241 -10.49 22.93 11.01
CA LEU A 241 -10.29 23.39 9.64
C LEU A 241 -11.60 23.37 8.84
N PRO A 242 -11.96 24.48 8.14
CA PRO A 242 -13.03 24.47 7.17
C PRO A 242 -12.77 23.44 6.07
N ALA A 243 -13.71 22.53 5.87
CA ALA A 243 -13.61 21.47 4.88
C ALA A 243 -14.61 21.66 3.74
N TYR A 244 -14.15 21.41 2.53
CA TYR A 244 -14.95 21.52 1.32
C TYR A 244 -14.80 20.26 0.47
N ARG A 245 -15.85 19.91 -0.24
CA ARG A 245 -15.89 18.80 -1.19
C ARG A 245 -16.20 19.33 -2.57
N TYR A 246 -15.38 18.93 -3.54
CA TYR A 246 -15.71 19.04 -4.95
C TYR A 246 -15.99 17.64 -5.49
N ASP A 247 -17.23 17.40 -5.89
CA ASP A 247 -17.64 16.17 -6.57
C ASP A 247 -17.41 16.33 -8.10
N PRO A 248 -16.46 15.58 -8.70
CA PRO A 248 -16.13 15.72 -10.11
C PRO A 248 -17.22 15.21 -11.06
N TYR A 249 -18.16 14.38 -10.59
CA TYR A 249 -19.25 13.85 -11.39
C TYR A 249 -20.42 14.83 -11.46
N SER A 250 -20.87 15.30 -10.29
CA SER A 250 -22.00 16.24 -10.20
C SER A 250 -21.59 17.70 -10.37
N LYS A 251 -20.28 18.00 -10.34
CA LYS A 251 -19.71 19.35 -10.35
C LYS A 251 -20.20 20.23 -9.20
N VAL A 252 -20.58 19.60 -8.09
CA VAL A 252 -21.04 20.29 -6.88
C VAL A 252 -19.85 20.60 -5.98
N PHE A 253 -19.76 21.86 -5.54
CA PHE A 253 -18.82 22.30 -4.52
C PHE A 253 -19.56 22.67 -3.24
N SER A 254 -19.35 21.91 -2.18
CA SER A 254 -20.04 22.08 -0.89
C SER A 254 -19.05 22.32 0.24
N ARG A 255 -19.45 23.15 1.20
CA ARG A 255 -18.82 23.17 2.53
C ARG A 255 -19.40 22.04 3.36
N GLU A 256 -18.52 21.29 4.01
CA GLU A 256 -18.87 20.07 4.73
C GLU A 256 -18.62 20.27 6.22
N TYR A 257 -19.52 19.70 7.03
CA TYR A 257 -19.48 19.79 8.50
C TYR A 257 -19.50 18.38 9.09
N TYR A 258 -18.83 18.21 10.22
CA TYR A 258 -18.80 16.94 10.94
C TYR A 258 -19.11 17.20 12.40
N ASP A 259 -20.01 16.39 12.97
CA ASP A 259 -20.40 16.51 14.36
C ASP A 259 -19.35 15.84 15.26
N HIS A 260 -18.27 16.58 15.52
CA HIS A 260 -17.15 16.10 16.31
C HIS A 260 -17.57 15.80 17.76
N ASP A 261 -18.46 16.61 18.33
CA ASP A 261 -18.89 16.45 19.71
C ASP A 261 -19.77 15.21 19.87
N ALA A 262 -20.74 15.00 18.98
CA ALA A 262 -21.54 13.79 18.99
C ALA A 262 -20.68 12.54 18.78
N MET A 263 -19.76 12.57 17.80
CA MET A 263 -18.85 11.44 17.57
C MET A 263 -18.02 11.14 18.82
N LYS A 264 -17.33 12.14 19.39
CA LYS A 264 -16.51 11.96 20.59
C LYS A 264 -17.33 11.48 21.78
N ALA A 265 -18.54 12.00 21.98
CA ALA A 265 -19.43 11.59 23.06
C ALA A 265 -19.84 10.10 22.94
N ILE A 266 -20.21 9.66 21.73
CA ILE A 266 -20.55 8.25 21.46
C ILE A 266 -19.35 7.34 21.70
N ARG A 267 -18.16 7.74 21.22
CA ARG A 267 -16.93 6.95 21.37
C ARG A 267 -16.47 6.88 22.83
N LEU A 268 -16.46 7.99 23.55
CA LEU A 268 -16.15 8.04 24.99
C LEU A 268 -17.13 7.19 25.80
N LYS A 269 -18.44 7.25 25.51
CA LYS A 269 -19.42 6.38 26.17
C LYS A 269 -19.10 4.90 25.97
N SER A 270 -18.73 4.49 24.76
CA SER A 270 -18.36 3.11 24.45
C SER A 270 -17.10 2.67 25.20
N ILE A 271 -16.09 3.55 25.29
CA ILE A 271 -14.87 3.33 26.06
C ILE A 271 -15.18 3.15 27.56
N GLU A 272 -15.98 4.04 28.14
CA GLU A 272 -16.34 4.00 29.56
C GLU A 272 -17.13 2.74 29.92
N GLN A 273 -18.06 2.30 29.06
CA GLN A 273 -18.75 1.02 29.22
C GLN A 273 -17.75 -0.16 29.23
N ALA A 274 -16.79 -0.15 28.31
CA ALA A 274 -15.80 -1.22 28.19
C ALA A 274 -14.78 -1.27 29.35
N ARG A 275 -14.54 -0.17 30.09
CA ARG A 275 -13.61 -0.18 31.24
C ARG A 275 -13.97 -1.22 32.31
N SER A 276 -15.27 -1.51 32.45
CA SER A 276 -15.80 -2.47 33.42
C SER A 276 -15.82 -3.93 32.92
N ALA A 277 -15.54 -4.16 31.63
CA ALA A 277 -15.63 -5.47 30.99
C ALA A 277 -14.65 -6.49 31.57
N GLN A 278 -15.14 -7.71 31.81
CA GLN A 278 -14.35 -8.85 32.30
C GLN A 278 -14.03 -9.83 31.17
N ARG A 279 -14.96 -10.02 30.25
CA ARG A 279 -14.88 -10.92 29.09
C ARG A 279 -14.83 -10.09 27.80
N TRP A 280 -13.66 -10.07 27.17
CA TRP A 280 -13.41 -9.32 25.94
C TRP A 280 -13.52 -10.21 24.72
N GLY A 281 -14.03 -9.67 23.62
CA GLY A 281 -14.00 -10.31 22.31
C GLY A 281 -13.01 -9.59 21.39
N LEU A 282 -11.99 -10.30 20.92
CA LEU A 282 -11.01 -9.77 19.98
C LEU A 282 -11.32 -10.27 18.58
N ILE A 283 -11.82 -9.37 17.73
CA ILE A 283 -12.17 -9.69 16.35
C ILE A 283 -10.97 -9.41 15.45
N LEU A 284 -10.38 -10.44 14.85
CA LEU A 284 -9.38 -10.28 13.82
C LEU A 284 -10.07 -10.32 12.45
N GLY A 285 -9.99 -9.20 11.71
CA GLY A 285 -10.58 -9.08 10.38
C GLY A 285 -9.91 -10.01 9.36
N THR A 286 -10.68 -10.85 8.69
CA THR A 286 -10.19 -11.78 7.66
C THR A 286 -10.57 -11.38 6.24
N LEU A 287 -11.20 -10.21 6.04
CA LEU A 287 -11.43 -9.66 4.72
C LEU A 287 -10.12 -9.10 4.17
N GLY A 288 -9.55 -9.80 3.20
CA GLY A 288 -8.22 -9.55 2.66
C GLY A 288 -7.17 -9.47 3.78
N ARG A 289 -6.63 -8.28 4.01
CA ARG A 289 -5.54 -7.99 4.95
C ARG A 289 -5.86 -6.85 5.91
N GLN A 290 -7.14 -6.64 6.21
CA GLN A 290 -7.56 -5.66 7.22
C GLN A 290 -7.04 -5.99 8.62
N GLY A 291 -7.07 -7.28 8.98
CA GLY A 291 -6.60 -7.74 10.28
C GLY A 291 -5.08 -7.69 10.42
N SER A 292 -4.63 -7.41 11.64
CA SER A 292 -3.22 -7.39 11.99
C SER A 292 -2.95 -8.31 13.18
N PRO A 293 -2.29 -9.47 12.97
CA PRO A 293 -1.87 -10.36 14.06
C PRO A 293 -1.00 -9.66 15.12
N LYS A 294 -0.18 -8.66 14.74
CA LYS A 294 0.68 -7.93 15.71
C LYS A 294 -0.10 -7.04 16.68
N VAL A 295 -1.06 -6.28 16.16
CA VAL A 295 -2.04 -5.55 16.99
C VAL A 295 -2.84 -6.51 17.88
N LEU A 296 -3.24 -7.68 17.36
CA LEU A 296 -3.91 -8.70 18.17
C LEU A 296 -3.01 -9.18 19.32
N GLU A 297 -1.78 -9.61 19.03
CA GLU A 297 -0.78 -10.03 20.04
C GLU A 297 -0.58 -8.95 21.14
N THR A 298 -0.52 -7.67 20.75
CA THR A 298 -0.40 -6.55 21.69
C THR A 298 -1.60 -6.43 22.63
N LEU A 299 -2.81 -6.56 22.09
CA LEU A 299 -4.04 -6.49 22.88
C LEU A 299 -4.19 -7.69 23.81
N GLU A 300 -3.83 -8.88 23.34
CA GLU A 300 -3.83 -10.11 24.14
C GLU A 300 -2.90 -9.98 25.34
N ALA A 301 -1.63 -9.62 25.10
CA ALA A 301 -0.65 -9.42 26.17
C ALA A 301 -1.13 -8.39 27.20
N LYS A 302 -1.82 -7.32 26.75
CA LYS A 302 -2.37 -6.32 27.67
C LYS A 302 -3.52 -6.88 28.51
N LEU A 303 -4.47 -7.57 27.91
CA LEU A 303 -5.61 -8.17 28.64
C LEU A 303 -5.13 -9.21 29.64
N GLU A 304 -4.17 -10.05 29.27
CA GLU A 304 -3.53 -11.03 30.15
C GLU A 304 -2.85 -10.36 31.34
N SER A 305 -2.09 -9.28 31.12
CA SER A 305 -1.43 -8.53 32.19
C SER A 305 -2.41 -7.91 33.20
N LEU A 306 -3.67 -7.69 32.80
CA LEU A 306 -4.74 -7.14 33.62
C LEU A 306 -5.65 -8.23 34.22
N GLY A 307 -5.36 -9.51 33.97
CA GLY A 307 -6.19 -10.64 34.40
C GLY A 307 -7.58 -10.65 33.76
N ARG A 308 -7.74 -10.06 32.57
CA ARG A 308 -9.00 -10.05 31.81
C ARG A 308 -9.05 -11.23 30.86
N SER A 309 -10.17 -11.93 30.85
CA SER A 309 -10.40 -13.03 29.91
C SER A 309 -10.81 -12.51 28.54
N PHE A 310 -10.41 -13.20 27.48
CA PHE A 310 -10.81 -12.85 26.12
C PHE A 310 -11.02 -14.06 25.21
N SER A 311 -11.79 -13.87 24.15
CA SER A 311 -11.99 -14.83 23.06
C SER A 311 -11.56 -14.24 21.72
N ARG A 312 -10.85 -15.02 20.91
CA ARG A 312 -10.46 -14.65 19.55
C ARG A 312 -11.58 -15.02 18.59
N VAL A 313 -12.01 -14.10 17.74
CA VAL A 313 -13.05 -14.32 16.75
C VAL A 313 -12.54 -13.86 15.38
N LEU A 314 -12.63 -14.71 14.37
CA LEU A 314 -12.25 -14.40 12.99
C LEU A 314 -13.50 -14.07 12.20
N LEU A 315 -13.55 -12.89 11.57
CA LEU A 315 -14.69 -12.45 10.75
C LEU A 315 -14.19 -11.70 9.52
N SER A 316 -14.74 -12.01 8.35
CA SER A 316 -14.55 -11.20 7.14
C SER A 316 -15.32 -9.90 7.27
N GLU A 317 -16.61 -10.01 7.59
CA GLU A 317 -17.51 -8.89 7.81
C GLU A 317 -18.11 -8.93 9.22
N ILE A 318 -18.23 -7.75 9.84
CA ILE A 318 -18.63 -7.59 11.23
C ILE A 318 -20.04 -7.01 11.28
N PHE A 319 -21.01 -7.83 11.67
CA PHE A 319 -22.42 -7.46 11.75
C PHE A 319 -22.93 -7.50 13.20
N PRO A 320 -23.81 -6.55 13.63
CA PRO A 320 -24.39 -6.56 14.97
C PRO A 320 -25.07 -7.88 15.34
N SER A 321 -25.92 -8.39 14.43
CA SER A 321 -26.65 -9.64 14.63
C SER A 321 -25.74 -10.85 14.82
N LYS A 322 -24.55 -10.85 14.23
CA LYS A 322 -23.56 -11.92 14.42
C LYS A 322 -22.95 -11.86 15.82
N LEU A 323 -22.62 -10.66 16.31
CA LEU A 323 -22.02 -10.47 17.62
C LEU A 323 -23.02 -10.71 18.77
N ASP A 324 -24.31 -10.42 18.55
CA ASP A 324 -25.38 -10.68 19.53
C ASP A 324 -25.56 -12.18 19.85
N LEU A 325 -25.11 -13.08 18.96
CA LEU A 325 -25.09 -14.54 19.21
C LEU A 325 -24.07 -14.97 20.26
N MET A 326 -23.20 -14.06 20.71
CA MET A 326 -22.17 -14.30 21.73
C MET A 326 -22.39 -13.36 22.94
N PRO A 327 -23.51 -13.52 23.67
CA PRO A 327 -23.95 -12.58 24.70
C PRO A 327 -23.03 -12.52 25.93
N ASP A 328 -22.16 -13.52 26.07
CA ASP A 328 -21.16 -13.61 27.13
C ASP A 328 -20.02 -12.60 26.99
N VAL A 329 -19.85 -11.98 25.81
CA VAL A 329 -18.85 -10.94 25.62
C VAL A 329 -19.37 -9.60 26.13
N ASP A 330 -18.57 -8.95 26.99
CA ASP A 330 -18.92 -7.67 27.60
C ASP A 330 -18.55 -6.49 26.68
N ALA A 331 -17.42 -6.60 25.98
CA ALA A 331 -16.90 -5.58 25.07
C ALA A 331 -16.14 -6.21 23.90
N TRP A 332 -16.29 -5.63 22.72
CA TRP A 332 -15.64 -6.06 21.49
C TRP A 332 -14.54 -5.09 21.08
N VAL A 333 -13.42 -5.63 20.61
CA VAL A 333 -12.39 -4.87 19.91
C VAL A 333 -12.28 -5.41 18.50
N GLN A 334 -12.47 -4.56 17.51
CA GLN A 334 -12.25 -4.92 16.11
C GLN A 334 -10.84 -4.52 15.68
N ILE A 335 -10.06 -5.51 15.27
CA ILE A 335 -8.77 -5.37 14.58
C ILE A 335 -9.05 -5.58 13.08
N ALA A 336 -9.74 -4.62 12.48
CA ALA A 336 -10.14 -4.62 11.07
C ALA A 336 -10.20 -3.16 10.55
N CYS A 337 -11.28 -2.75 9.88
CA CYS A 337 -11.49 -1.37 9.46
C CYS A 337 -11.83 -0.44 10.65
N PRO A 338 -11.02 0.59 10.97
CA PRO A 338 -11.27 1.48 12.12
C PRO A 338 -12.58 2.28 12.02
N ARG A 339 -13.12 2.45 10.81
CA ARG A 339 -14.38 3.17 10.59
C ARG A 339 -15.60 2.40 11.08
N LEU A 340 -15.51 1.09 11.30
CA LEU A 340 -16.62 0.29 11.84
C LEU A 340 -17.06 0.77 13.23
N SER A 341 -16.11 1.09 14.12
CA SER A 341 -16.47 1.59 15.44
C SER A 341 -16.91 3.05 15.42
N ILE A 342 -16.34 3.87 14.53
CA ILE A 342 -16.67 5.30 14.41
C ILE A 342 -18.08 5.49 13.84
N ASP A 343 -18.37 4.86 12.70
CA ASP A 343 -19.61 5.09 11.94
C ASP A 343 -20.76 4.21 12.42
N TRP A 344 -20.45 2.95 12.77
CA TRP A 344 -21.47 1.91 13.02
C TRP A 344 -21.45 1.41 14.46
N GLY A 345 -20.55 1.89 15.32
CA GLY A 345 -20.37 1.37 16.67
C GLY A 345 -21.62 1.46 17.55
N SER A 346 -22.51 2.43 17.31
CA SER A 346 -23.79 2.59 18.02
C SER A 346 -24.86 1.57 17.61
N ALA A 347 -24.68 0.88 16.49
CA ALA A 347 -25.59 -0.19 16.04
C ALA A 347 -25.36 -1.52 16.79
N PHE A 348 -24.29 -1.62 17.57
CA PHE A 348 -23.95 -2.81 18.35
C PHE A 348 -24.49 -2.71 19.78
N THR A 349 -25.10 -3.79 20.27
CA THR A 349 -25.67 -3.86 21.63
C THR A 349 -24.58 -3.75 22.71
N LYS A 350 -23.39 -4.27 22.43
CA LYS A 350 -22.19 -4.21 23.27
C LYS A 350 -21.19 -3.23 22.65
N PRO A 351 -20.35 -2.54 23.45
CA PRO A 351 -19.39 -1.57 22.92
C PRO A 351 -18.44 -2.25 21.93
N LEU A 352 -18.40 -1.71 20.71
CA LEU A 352 -17.44 -2.07 19.67
C LEU A 352 -16.36 -0.99 19.59
N LEU A 353 -15.13 -1.35 19.92
CA LEU A 353 -13.98 -0.45 19.97
C LEU A 353 -13.02 -0.70 18.82
N SER A 354 -12.39 0.36 18.32
CA SER A 354 -11.14 0.24 17.57
C SER A 354 -9.98 -0.12 18.51
N PRO A 355 -8.81 -0.53 17.98
CA PRO A 355 -7.67 -0.85 18.81
C PRO A 355 -7.16 0.34 19.62
N TYR A 356 -7.24 1.57 19.08
CA TYR A 356 -6.92 2.79 19.81
C TYR A 356 -7.81 2.97 21.04
N GLU A 357 -9.12 2.81 20.86
CA GLU A 357 -10.10 3.00 21.92
C GLU A 357 -9.99 1.91 23.00
N ALA A 358 -9.66 0.68 22.59
CA ALA A 358 -9.31 -0.39 23.51
C ALA A 358 -8.06 -0.02 24.34
N ALA A 359 -7.03 0.55 23.71
CA ALA A 359 -5.84 1.02 24.41
C ALA A 359 -6.18 2.13 25.45
N VAL A 360 -7.16 3.00 25.16
CA VAL A 360 -7.67 4.00 26.11
C VAL A 360 -8.46 3.34 27.26
N ALA A 361 -9.36 2.41 26.94
CA ALA A 361 -10.17 1.68 27.92
C ALA A 361 -9.30 0.89 28.90
N LEU A 362 -8.24 0.26 28.38
CA LEU A 362 -7.25 -0.54 29.13
C LEU A 362 -6.11 0.30 29.74
N GLN A 363 -6.22 1.64 29.71
CA GLN A 363 -5.28 2.58 30.33
C GLN A 363 -3.83 2.43 29.82
N GLN A 364 -3.65 2.05 28.55
CA GLN A 364 -2.34 2.09 27.89
C GLN A 364 -1.98 3.49 27.39
N VAL A 365 -2.99 4.26 26.99
CA VAL A 365 -2.82 5.63 26.50
C VAL A 365 -3.98 6.50 27.00
N GLY A 366 -3.73 7.80 27.17
CA GLY A 366 -4.78 8.76 27.43
C GLY A 366 -5.65 9.01 26.20
N TRP A 367 -6.91 9.41 26.43
CA TRP A 367 -7.76 9.93 25.37
C TRP A 367 -7.09 11.14 24.70
N GLN A 368 -7.07 11.15 23.38
CA GLN A 368 -6.48 12.22 22.59
C GLN A 368 -7.54 13.27 22.28
N GLU A 369 -7.21 14.54 22.45
CA GLU A 369 -8.13 15.66 22.17
C GLU A 369 -8.65 15.60 20.73
N THR A 370 -7.76 15.27 19.79
CA THR A 370 -8.16 14.91 18.44
C THR A 370 -8.08 13.41 18.24
N TYR A 371 -9.15 12.84 17.68
CA TYR A 371 -9.22 11.42 17.43
C TYR A 371 -8.19 11.02 16.35
N PRO A 372 -7.37 9.99 16.58
CA PRO A 372 -6.32 9.61 15.67
C PRO A 372 -6.88 8.90 14.43
N MET A 373 -6.46 9.36 13.25
CA MET A 373 -6.77 8.75 11.95
C MET A 373 -5.46 8.34 11.27
N ASP A 374 -4.66 7.55 11.95
CA ASP A 374 -3.27 7.20 11.59
C ASP A 374 -3.07 5.69 11.40
N PHE A 375 -4.14 4.94 11.16
CA PHE A 375 -4.14 3.47 11.30
C PHE A 375 -3.08 2.77 10.43
N TYR A 376 -2.90 3.19 9.17
CA TYR A 376 -1.82 2.69 8.31
C TYR A 376 -0.69 3.69 8.12
N SER A 377 -0.58 4.72 8.96
CA SER A 377 0.53 5.67 8.91
C SER A 377 1.83 5.00 9.34
N ASN A 378 2.92 5.27 8.62
CA ASN A 378 4.28 4.93 9.06
C ASN A 378 4.73 5.74 10.28
N GLN A 379 4.02 6.83 10.59
CA GLN A 379 4.22 7.67 11.77
C GLN A 379 3.06 7.47 12.76
N SER A 380 2.66 6.22 12.96
CA SER A 380 1.60 5.89 13.90
C SER A 380 1.91 6.32 15.33
N LEU A 381 0.89 6.69 16.09
CA LEU A 381 0.98 7.18 17.46
C LEU A 381 1.16 6.10 18.52
N GLY A 382 0.95 4.82 18.17
CA GLY A 382 1.18 3.73 19.10
C GLY A 382 0.93 2.33 18.56
N PRO A 383 1.13 1.31 19.40
CA PRO A 383 1.10 -0.11 19.01
C PRO A 383 -0.32 -0.64 18.74
N TRP A 384 -1.33 0.23 18.73
CA TRP A 384 -2.68 -0.09 18.27
C TRP A 384 -2.85 0.00 16.74
N THR A 385 -1.77 0.27 16.00
CA THR A 385 -1.77 0.42 14.55
C THR A 385 -0.92 -0.64 13.86
N PRO A 386 -1.32 -1.14 12.67
CA PRO A 386 -0.53 -2.11 11.91
C PRO A 386 0.91 -1.69 11.61
N ASN A 387 1.16 -0.42 11.27
CA ASN A 387 2.46 0.05 10.77
C ASN A 387 3.40 0.57 11.87
N HIS A 388 3.04 0.42 13.15
CA HIS A 388 3.90 0.79 14.27
C HIS A 388 5.29 0.16 14.16
N PRO A 389 6.39 0.87 14.50
CA PRO A 389 7.75 0.34 14.39
C PRO A 389 7.97 -1.02 15.06
N ASP A 390 7.31 -1.27 16.19
CA ASP A 390 7.41 -2.56 16.92
C ASP A 390 6.78 -3.74 16.15
N HIS A 391 5.92 -3.47 15.18
CA HIS A 391 5.30 -4.48 14.33
C HIS A 391 6.07 -4.72 13.03
N GLN A 392 7.00 -3.81 12.69
CA GLN A 392 7.76 -3.94 11.46
C GLN A 392 8.82 -5.04 11.61
N PRO A 393 8.99 -5.90 10.59
CA PRO A 393 10.07 -6.87 10.61
C PRO A 393 11.42 -6.16 10.73
N ALA A 394 12.33 -6.74 11.52
CA ALA A 394 13.68 -6.20 11.70
C ALA A 394 14.33 -5.97 10.33
N ARG A 395 14.60 -4.71 9.97
CA ARG A 395 15.26 -4.40 8.71
C ARG A 395 16.62 -5.08 8.70
N PRO A 396 16.97 -5.85 7.65
CA PRO A 396 18.33 -6.36 7.51
C PRO A 396 19.28 -5.15 7.57
N ALA A 397 20.31 -5.23 8.42
CA ALA A 397 21.32 -4.19 8.49
C ALA A 397 21.84 -3.94 7.08
N ARG A 398 21.62 -2.73 6.56
CA ARG A 398 22.08 -2.32 5.23
C ARG A 398 23.59 -2.56 5.24
N ARG A 399 24.08 -3.58 4.51
CA ARG A 399 25.53 -3.78 4.31
C ARG A 399 26.07 -2.45 3.83
N GLN A 400 26.81 -1.74 4.69
CA GLN A 400 27.56 -0.59 4.26
C GLN A 400 28.47 -1.10 3.15
N ALA A 401 28.28 -0.60 1.94
CA ALA A 401 29.21 -0.86 0.86
C ALA A 401 30.59 -0.41 1.36
N GLN A 402 31.45 -1.36 1.69
CA GLN A 402 32.84 -1.09 2.00
C GLN A 402 33.40 -0.36 0.78
N LYS A 403 33.80 0.90 0.98
CA LYS A 403 34.57 1.64 -0.03
C LYS A 403 35.78 0.78 -0.38
N PRO A 404 36.04 0.48 -1.66
CA PRO A 404 37.27 -0.22 -2.03
C PRO A 404 38.45 0.67 -1.60
N ALA A 405 39.36 0.06 -0.83
CA ALA A 405 40.59 0.71 -0.39
C ALA A 405 41.37 1.21 -1.60
N SER A 406 41.75 2.48 -1.57
CA SER A 406 42.63 3.10 -2.55
C SER A 406 43.97 2.36 -2.60
N LYS A 407 44.31 1.80 -3.76
CA LYS A 407 45.64 1.25 -4.04
C LYS A 407 46.68 2.36 -3.87
N GLN A 408 47.50 2.30 -2.83
CA GLN A 408 48.75 3.05 -2.77
C GLN A 408 49.75 2.42 -3.74
N ALA A 409 50.37 3.27 -4.55
CA ALA A 409 51.40 2.91 -5.50
C ALA A 409 52.68 2.48 -4.76
N CYS A 410 53.15 1.25 -5.01
CA CYS A 410 54.47 0.80 -4.60
C CYS A 410 55.51 1.27 -5.63
N THR A 411 56.52 1.98 -5.15
CA THR A 411 57.75 2.36 -5.87
C THR A 411 58.70 1.16 -6.00
N ALA A 412 59.45 1.12 -7.10
CA ALA A 412 60.24 0.00 -7.59
C ALA A 412 61.54 -0.31 -6.81
N GLU A 413 61.76 -1.61 -6.57
CA GLU A 413 62.94 -2.49 -6.79
C GLU A 413 64.40 -2.04 -6.53
N PRO A 414 65.30 -2.98 -6.10
CA PRO A 414 65.96 -3.88 -7.08
C PRO A 414 66.26 -5.35 -6.67
N ALA A 415 66.06 -6.24 -7.65
CA ALA A 415 66.85 -7.39 -8.17
C ALA A 415 67.44 -8.55 -7.31
N VAL A 416 66.86 -9.74 -7.57
CA VAL A 416 67.28 -11.18 -7.72
C VAL A 416 68.78 -11.58 -7.65
N PRO A 417 69.11 -12.80 -7.18
CA PRO A 417 69.36 -14.00 -8.03
C PRO A 417 68.70 -15.29 -7.43
N SER A 418 68.46 -16.44 -8.07
CA SER A 418 68.77 -17.04 -9.38
C SER A 418 67.92 -18.33 -9.56
N MET A 419 67.74 -18.75 -10.82
CA MET A 419 67.03 -19.93 -11.29
C MET A 419 67.58 -21.29 -10.82
N HIS A 420 66.70 -22.30 -10.73
CA HIS A 420 66.93 -23.60 -11.38
C HIS A 420 65.62 -24.34 -11.70
N CYS A 421 65.60 -24.96 -12.88
CA CYS A 421 64.51 -25.71 -13.48
C CYS A 421 65.10 -27.01 -14.02
N SER A 422 64.50 -28.18 -13.73
CA SER A 422 64.38 -29.32 -14.68
C SER A 422 63.82 -30.61 -14.07
N GLN A 423 62.79 -31.14 -14.75
CA GLN A 423 62.58 -32.54 -15.18
C GLN A 423 62.13 -33.67 -14.20
N ASN A 424 60.95 -34.26 -14.47
CA ASN A 424 60.69 -35.62 -15.02
C ASN A 424 59.26 -36.10 -14.67
N GLN A 425 58.37 -36.34 -15.64
CA GLN A 425 58.10 -37.60 -16.39
C GLN A 425 57.51 -38.75 -15.56
N CYS A 426 56.28 -39.18 -15.89
CA CYS A 426 56.01 -40.49 -16.50
C CYS A 426 54.54 -40.67 -16.92
N SER A 427 54.34 -41.58 -17.86
CA SER A 427 53.25 -41.73 -18.84
C SER A 427 52.53 -43.09 -18.73
N GLN A 428 51.58 -43.35 -19.66
CA GLN A 428 50.87 -44.60 -20.03
C GLN A 428 49.43 -44.75 -19.50
N ASP A 429 48.45 -45.32 -20.20
CA ASP A 429 48.26 -45.65 -21.62
C ASP A 429 46.77 -45.93 -21.87
N GLN A 430 46.38 -45.70 -23.13
CA GLN A 430 45.33 -46.25 -23.99
C GLN A 430 44.08 -47.00 -23.49
N CYS A 431 43.02 -46.73 -24.26
CA CYS A 431 41.63 -47.16 -24.20
C CYS A 431 41.38 -48.42 -25.06
N SER A 432 40.60 -49.41 -24.58
CA SER A 432 39.75 -50.25 -25.44
C SER A 432 38.63 -51.01 -24.70
N GLN A 433 37.40 -50.78 -25.17
CA GLN A 433 36.22 -51.66 -25.36
C GLN A 433 35.77 -52.70 -24.28
N SER A 434 34.54 -52.53 -23.79
CA SER A 434 33.32 -53.33 -24.13
C SER A 434 32.36 -53.64 -22.96
N GLN A 435 31.09 -53.29 -23.20
CA GLN A 435 29.79 -53.95 -22.85
C GLN A 435 29.42 -54.42 -21.42
N CYS A 436 28.10 -54.27 -21.18
CA CYS A 436 27.24 -54.83 -20.12
C CYS A 436 27.43 -54.24 -18.71
N GLY A 437 26.41 -53.87 -17.94
CA GLY A 437 24.97 -54.02 -18.06
C GLY A 437 24.37 -53.88 -16.65
N GLN A 438 23.32 -53.06 -16.53
CA GLN A 438 22.19 -53.12 -15.58
C GLN A 438 22.42 -53.28 -14.06
N ASN A 439 21.86 -52.28 -13.37
CA ASN A 439 20.91 -52.37 -12.26
C ASN A 439 21.34 -52.81 -10.85
N GLN A 440 20.58 -52.23 -9.90
CA GLN A 440 20.47 -52.49 -8.46
C GLN A 440 21.54 -51.76 -7.62
N CYS A 441 21.24 -51.10 -6.51
CA CYS A 441 20.11 -51.31 -5.61
C CYS A 441 19.80 -50.08 -4.74
N SER A 442 18.50 -49.86 -4.55
CA SER A 442 17.80 -49.58 -3.29
C SER A 442 18.44 -48.73 -2.18
N GLN A 443 17.70 -47.67 -1.85
CA GLN A 443 17.18 -47.37 -0.49
C GLN A 443 18.07 -47.71 0.71
N THR A 444 18.43 -46.71 1.51
CA THR A 444 17.76 -46.43 2.80
C THR A 444 18.34 -45.19 3.49
N GLN A 445 17.40 -44.38 3.97
CA GLN A 445 17.37 -43.60 5.21
C GLN A 445 18.65 -43.48 6.06
N CYS A 446 19.03 -42.24 6.40
CA CYS A 446 19.12 -41.74 7.78
C CYS A 446 19.66 -40.29 7.83
N THR A 447 18.80 -39.35 8.21
CA THR A 447 19.12 -38.08 8.92
C THR A 447 19.65 -38.36 10.33
N PRO A 448 20.12 -37.39 11.16
CA PRO A 448 20.49 -35.97 10.97
C PRO A 448 21.81 -35.57 11.71
N CYS A 449 22.00 -34.27 11.99
CA CYS A 449 23.06 -33.56 12.76
C CYS A 449 24.23 -33.08 11.90
N GLY A 450 24.67 -31.82 11.90
CA GLY A 450 24.47 -30.72 12.85
C GLY A 450 25.84 -30.08 13.12
N CYS A 451 25.88 -28.75 13.11
CA CYS A 451 26.96 -27.85 13.60
C CYS A 451 28.14 -27.48 12.65
N HIS A 452 28.03 -26.26 12.10
CA HIS A 452 28.89 -25.08 12.30
C HIS A 452 30.43 -25.09 12.16
N LYS A 453 30.89 -23.96 11.57
CA LYS A 453 32.23 -23.34 11.44
C LYS A 453 33.01 -23.79 10.20
N GLU A 454 33.57 -22.91 9.37
CA GLU A 454 34.17 -21.58 9.60
C GLU A 454 33.65 -20.46 8.69
#